data_AF-A0A958XQH0-F1
#
_entry.id   AF-A0A958XQH0-F1
#
_cell.length_a   1.000
_cell.length_b   1.000
_cell.length_c   1.000
_cell.angle_alpha   90.00
_cell.angle_beta   90.00
_cell.angle_gamma   90.00
#
_symmetry.space_group_name_H-M   'P 1'
#
loop_
_entity.id
_entity.type
_entity.pdbx_description
1 polymer ?
#
loop_
_entity_poly.entity_id
_entity_poly.type
_entity_poly.pdbx_seq_one_letter_code
_entity_poly.pdbx_strand_id
1 'polypeptide(L)'
;MTSLLLFFDTDELLGDEWLASAIGIAITYVVFIMGVPALIFQTFIPDALRNMYNERVGGRWPYFFIGQIFLILFLFIESNRWVHNHGATSSEDLAMNLFYLTLFVIAIILFSGIVYLHKKFKSSQNIEQQLSKKIVDDALKYYRQHQNLNKKDLEDLGILAKELPAGRKKNIFLEECERLTEYLLDQPPKERDDKLIGVILDEVVCLSVTYDSGRINNENMRKALDILILSYSKIRRNGDARGNAMSSYLNTTIGNCMKEIGIIAMLKNDLLPVMDAIEKLSSIEGTSREMFTLGNEALLQGHVQTAVAATKKLGGKVKQNLSTGDLLRYNEKRTLFFWLGLVANIYMKKGAARQFAKRQMNFFIEHFSGRPADMQTIFGEAKVHFYHQADFATTDAVEKMEKAIRAELR
;
A
#
# COMPACT_ATOMS: atom_id res chain seq x y z
N MET A 1 47.78 -22.05 -11.31
CA MET A 1 47.16 -23.39 -11.17
C MET A 1 47.13 -24.02 -12.55
N THR A 2 48.30 -24.44 -13.04
CA THR A 2 48.54 -24.79 -14.45
C THR A 2 49.31 -26.10 -14.56
N SER A 3 49.25 -26.95 -13.54
CA SER A 3 50.20 -28.05 -13.35
C SER A 3 49.55 -29.40 -13.03
N LEU A 4 48.27 -29.59 -13.35
CA LEU A 4 47.56 -30.84 -13.06
C LEU A 4 46.99 -31.54 -14.31
N LEU A 5 47.40 -31.11 -15.51
CA LEU A 5 46.91 -31.61 -16.81
C LEU A 5 47.93 -32.45 -17.60
N LEU A 6 49.07 -32.85 -17.00
CA LEU A 6 50.19 -33.43 -17.76
C LEU A 6 50.55 -34.90 -17.43
N PHE A 7 49.73 -35.65 -16.69
CA PHE A 7 50.12 -37.00 -16.24
C PHE A 7 49.02 -38.08 -16.30
N PHE A 8 48.12 -38.03 -17.27
CA PHE A 8 47.19 -39.15 -17.48
C PHE A 8 47.13 -39.55 -18.95
N ASP A 9 47.28 -40.85 -19.18
CA ASP A 9 47.15 -41.53 -20.47
C ASP A 9 45.79 -41.16 -21.09
N THR A 10 45.80 -40.64 -22.31
CA THR A 10 44.61 -40.10 -22.99
C THR A 10 43.55 -41.17 -23.28
N ASP A 11 43.96 -42.44 -23.35
CA ASP A 11 43.07 -43.59 -23.58
C ASP A 11 42.28 -44.02 -22.33
N GLU A 12 42.79 -43.76 -21.12
CA GLU A 12 42.06 -44.01 -19.86
C GLU A 12 41.21 -42.82 -19.41
N LEU A 13 41.60 -41.60 -19.78
CA LEU A 13 40.90 -40.37 -19.38
C LEU A 13 39.55 -40.16 -20.13
N LEU A 14 39.39 -40.83 -21.28
CA LEU A 14 38.23 -40.77 -22.17
C LEU A 14 37.32 -42.01 -22.10
N GLY A 15 37.44 -42.82 -21.05
CA GLY A 15 36.58 -43.99 -20.87
C GLY A 15 35.09 -43.61 -20.75
N ASP A 16 34.19 -44.53 -21.15
CA ASP A 16 32.73 -44.35 -21.01
C ASP A 16 32.31 -43.96 -19.58
N GLU A 17 33.09 -44.38 -18.58
CA GLU A 17 32.89 -44.08 -17.16
C GLU A 17 33.08 -42.60 -16.82
N TRP A 18 34.04 -41.91 -17.46
CA TRP A 18 34.26 -40.48 -17.27
C TRP A 18 33.09 -39.67 -17.82
N LEU A 19 32.65 -40.01 -19.04
CA LEU A 19 31.56 -39.31 -19.70
C LEU A 19 30.22 -39.54 -18.99
N ALA A 20 29.95 -40.79 -18.56
CA ALA A 20 28.79 -41.12 -17.74
C ALA A 20 28.79 -40.35 -16.40
N SER A 21 29.95 -40.22 -15.75
CA SER A 21 30.10 -39.44 -14.52
C SER A 21 29.86 -37.95 -14.75
N ALA A 22 30.39 -37.39 -15.83
CA ALA A 22 30.23 -35.99 -16.20
C ALA A 22 28.76 -35.64 -16.53
N ILE A 23 28.06 -36.52 -17.26
CA ILE A 23 26.63 -36.41 -17.54
C ILE A 23 25.82 -36.55 -16.24
N GLY A 24 26.16 -37.50 -15.38
CA GLY A 24 25.52 -37.68 -14.07
C GLY A 24 25.63 -36.43 -13.19
N ILE A 25 26.81 -35.79 -13.16
CA ILE A 25 27.03 -34.52 -12.46
C ILE A 25 26.20 -33.40 -13.09
N ALA A 26 26.17 -33.28 -14.42
CA ALA A 26 25.38 -32.26 -15.12
C ALA A 26 23.87 -32.40 -14.86
N ILE A 27 23.33 -33.62 -14.90
CA ILE A 27 21.93 -33.91 -14.59
C ILE A 27 21.63 -33.57 -13.13
N THR A 28 22.45 -34.05 -12.19
CA THR A 28 22.27 -33.79 -10.76
C THR A 28 22.32 -32.29 -10.46
N TYR A 29 23.23 -31.57 -11.10
CA TYR A 29 23.38 -30.13 -10.99
C TYR A 29 22.14 -29.39 -11.52
N VAL A 30 21.63 -29.76 -12.70
CA VAL A 30 20.43 -29.16 -13.26
C VAL A 30 19.20 -29.40 -12.38
N VAL A 31 19.04 -30.63 -11.86
CA VAL A 31 17.97 -30.95 -10.90
C VAL A 31 18.10 -30.12 -9.62
N PHE A 32 19.32 -29.93 -9.10
CA PHE A 32 19.56 -29.12 -7.90
C PHE A 32 19.24 -27.63 -8.11
N ILE A 33 19.66 -27.08 -9.26
CA ILE A 33 19.37 -25.69 -9.66
C ILE A 33 17.87 -25.46 -9.87
N MET A 34 17.13 -26.48 -10.28
CA MET A 34 15.68 -26.43 -10.36
C MET A 34 15.05 -26.51 -8.98
N GLY A 35 15.42 -27.53 -8.21
CA GLY A 35 14.76 -27.93 -6.97
C GLY A 35 14.94 -26.92 -5.84
N VAL A 36 16.18 -26.54 -5.54
CA VAL A 36 16.48 -25.68 -4.37
C VAL A 36 15.80 -24.31 -4.47
N PRO A 37 15.91 -23.58 -5.58
CA PRO A 37 15.27 -22.28 -5.69
C PRO A 37 13.75 -22.39 -5.85
N ALA A 38 13.18 -23.53 -6.26
CA ALA A 38 11.73 -23.75 -6.26
C ALA A 38 11.21 -24.01 -4.85
N LEU A 39 11.92 -24.84 -4.07
CA LEU A 39 11.62 -25.11 -2.66
C LEU A 39 11.67 -23.84 -1.83
N ILE A 40 12.74 -23.03 -1.95
CA ILE A 40 12.85 -21.74 -1.25
C ILE A 40 11.68 -20.81 -1.61
N PHE A 41 11.29 -20.78 -2.88
CA PHE A 41 10.16 -19.96 -3.33
C PHE A 41 8.81 -20.47 -2.80
N GLN A 42 8.67 -21.78 -2.60
CA GLN A 42 7.48 -22.39 -2.04
C GLN A 42 7.41 -22.22 -0.52
N THR A 43 8.54 -22.25 0.18
CA THR A 43 8.57 -22.22 1.65
C THR A 43 8.53 -20.82 2.23
N PHE A 44 9.09 -19.81 1.54
CA PHE A 44 9.28 -18.46 2.12
C PHE A 44 8.35 -17.38 1.56
N ILE A 45 7.54 -17.69 0.54
CA ILE A 45 6.69 -16.70 -0.13
C ILE A 45 5.23 -17.14 -0.05
N PRO A 46 4.32 -16.26 0.39
CA PRO A 46 2.89 -16.52 0.36
C PRO A 46 2.40 -17.01 -1.01
N ASP A 47 1.49 -17.98 -1.01
CA ASP A 47 0.98 -18.62 -2.22
C ASP A 47 0.39 -17.61 -3.22
N ALA A 48 -0.30 -16.57 -2.73
CA ALA A 48 -0.87 -15.50 -3.55
C ALA A 48 0.21 -14.73 -4.32
N LEU A 49 1.29 -14.32 -3.65
CA LEU A 49 2.42 -13.60 -4.26
C LEU A 49 3.18 -14.50 -5.24
N ARG A 50 3.32 -15.79 -4.92
CA ARG A 50 3.94 -16.77 -5.81
C ARG A 50 3.14 -16.94 -7.10
N ASN A 51 1.82 -17.07 -7.02
CA ASN A 51 0.96 -17.23 -8.19
C ASN A 51 1.03 -15.99 -9.10
N MET A 52 0.95 -14.79 -8.51
CA MET A 52 1.12 -13.53 -9.24
C MET A 52 2.49 -13.41 -9.91
N TYR A 53 3.57 -13.80 -9.22
CA TYR A 53 4.91 -13.78 -9.80
C TYR A 53 5.06 -14.75 -10.97
N ASN A 54 4.54 -15.97 -10.85
CA ASN A 54 4.61 -16.95 -11.92
C ASN A 54 3.86 -16.48 -13.17
N GLU A 55 2.68 -15.90 -12.99
CA GLU A 55 1.88 -15.39 -14.09
C GLU A 55 2.53 -14.18 -14.77
N ARG A 56 2.99 -13.19 -13.99
CA ARG A 56 3.48 -11.93 -14.55
C ARG A 56 4.96 -11.95 -14.89
N VAL A 57 5.82 -12.53 -14.07
CA VAL A 57 7.29 -12.46 -14.19
C VAL A 57 7.92 -13.78 -14.64
N GLY A 58 7.27 -14.92 -14.34
CA GLY A 58 7.79 -16.27 -14.54
C GLY A 58 7.89 -16.77 -15.98
N GLY A 59 7.39 -16.04 -16.98
CA GLY A 59 7.27 -16.55 -18.37
C GLY A 59 8.58 -16.99 -19.06
N ARG A 60 9.75 -16.52 -18.61
CA ARG A 60 11.06 -16.90 -19.20
C ARG A 60 11.63 -18.22 -18.67
N TRP A 61 11.01 -18.77 -17.63
CA TRP A 61 11.55 -19.91 -16.91
C TRP A 61 11.44 -21.23 -17.69
N PRO A 62 10.31 -21.56 -18.32
CA PRO A 62 10.20 -22.76 -19.13
C PRO A 62 11.25 -22.82 -20.24
N TYR A 63 11.55 -21.68 -20.88
CA TYR A 63 12.53 -21.60 -21.96
C TYR A 63 13.97 -21.89 -21.50
N PHE A 64 14.37 -21.39 -20.32
CA PHE A 64 15.68 -21.72 -19.75
C PHE A 64 15.80 -23.22 -19.47
N PHE A 65 14.75 -23.82 -18.91
CA PHE A 65 14.74 -25.26 -18.60
C PHE A 65 14.76 -26.13 -19.85
N ILE A 66 13.97 -25.78 -20.86
CA ILE A 66 14.00 -26.45 -22.16
C ILE A 66 15.41 -26.38 -22.75
N GLY A 67 16.08 -25.23 -22.67
CA GLY A 67 17.48 -25.07 -23.10
C GLY A 67 18.46 -26.01 -22.37
N GLN A 68 18.35 -26.14 -21.05
CA GLN A 68 19.20 -27.06 -20.27
C GLN A 68 18.93 -28.53 -20.62
N ILE A 69 17.67 -28.91 -20.82
CA ILE A 69 17.29 -30.27 -21.23
C ILE A 69 17.87 -30.58 -22.61
N PHE A 70 17.81 -29.64 -23.56
CA PHE A 70 18.42 -29.81 -24.88
C PHE A 70 19.94 -30.02 -24.79
N LEU A 71 20.65 -29.29 -23.93
CA LEU A 71 22.09 -29.46 -23.75
C LEU A 71 22.43 -30.81 -23.09
N ILE A 72 21.63 -31.29 -22.14
CA ILE A 72 21.80 -32.63 -21.55
C ILE A 72 21.53 -33.72 -22.59
N LEU A 73 20.46 -33.58 -23.38
CA LEU A 73 20.14 -34.52 -24.46
C LEU A 73 21.25 -34.54 -25.52
N PHE A 74 21.83 -33.39 -25.83
CA PHE A 74 22.99 -33.28 -26.72
C PHE A 74 24.18 -34.07 -26.16
N LEU A 75 24.53 -33.88 -24.89
CA LEU A 75 25.58 -34.66 -24.22
C LEU A 75 25.29 -36.17 -24.22
N PHE A 76 24.02 -36.55 -24.01
CA PHE A 76 23.61 -37.95 -24.04
C PHE A 76 23.74 -38.57 -25.45
N ILE A 77 23.40 -37.81 -26.50
CA ILE A 77 23.55 -38.26 -27.89
C ILE A 77 25.02 -38.38 -28.27
N GLU A 78 25.87 -37.42 -27.89
CA GLU A 78 27.33 -37.51 -28.10
C GLU A 78 27.95 -38.68 -27.34
N SER A 79 27.42 -39.03 -26.16
CA SER A 79 27.91 -40.18 -25.38
C SER A 79 27.56 -41.55 -25.94
N ASN A 80 26.72 -41.63 -26.98
CA ASN A 80 26.34 -42.90 -27.56
C ASN A 80 27.44 -43.44 -28.48
N ARG A 81 28.02 -44.59 -28.10
CA ARG A 81 29.04 -45.35 -28.87
C ARG A 81 28.70 -45.53 -30.36
N TRP A 82 27.41 -45.56 -30.74
CA TRP A 82 26.99 -45.69 -32.14
C TRP A 82 27.38 -44.49 -33.02
N VAL A 83 27.36 -43.27 -32.47
CA VAL A 83 27.78 -42.03 -33.15
C VAL A 83 29.31 -41.99 -33.28
N HIS A 84 30.01 -42.44 -32.24
CA HIS A 84 31.47 -42.49 -32.21
C HIS A 84 32.04 -43.48 -33.25
N ASN A 85 31.35 -44.61 -33.46
CA ASN A 85 31.78 -45.66 -34.38
C ASN A 85 31.47 -45.39 -35.87
N HIS A 86 30.52 -44.49 -36.19
CA HIS A 86 30.18 -44.15 -37.58
C HIS A 86 30.90 -42.89 -38.11
N GLY A 87 31.59 -42.13 -37.25
CA GLY A 87 32.35 -40.93 -37.63
C GLY A 87 33.88 -41.05 -37.52
N ALA A 88 34.40 -42.08 -36.86
CA ALA A 88 35.82 -42.17 -36.51
C ALA A 88 36.61 -43.11 -37.45
N THR A 89 36.84 -42.67 -38.68
CA THR A 89 38.09 -43.05 -39.37
C THR A 89 39.23 -42.21 -38.79
N SER A 90 39.86 -42.75 -37.73
CA SER A 90 41.23 -42.49 -37.29
C SER A 90 41.78 -41.05 -37.45
N SER A 91 41.38 -40.13 -36.57
CA SER A 91 42.26 -39.03 -36.19
C SER A 91 42.12 -38.73 -34.70
N GLU A 92 43.23 -38.82 -33.96
CA GLU A 92 43.34 -38.41 -32.56
C GLU A 92 42.84 -36.96 -32.36
N ASP A 93 42.98 -36.12 -33.39
CA ASP A 93 42.44 -34.76 -33.46
C ASP A 93 40.91 -34.70 -33.29
N LEU A 94 40.15 -35.68 -33.80
CA LEU A 94 38.69 -35.68 -33.71
C LEU A 94 38.21 -36.05 -32.31
N ALA A 95 38.89 -37.00 -31.64
CA ALA A 95 38.62 -37.35 -30.25
C ALA A 95 38.94 -36.19 -29.29
N MET A 96 40.05 -35.50 -29.52
CA MET A 96 40.41 -34.30 -28.75
C MET A 96 39.41 -33.16 -28.96
N ASN A 97 38.93 -32.95 -30.19
CA ASN A 97 37.89 -31.94 -30.48
C ASN A 97 36.55 -32.26 -29.77
N LEU A 98 36.14 -33.54 -29.75
CA LEU A 98 34.94 -33.98 -29.03
C LEU A 98 35.08 -33.80 -27.51
N PHE A 99 36.27 -34.06 -26.96
CA PHE A 99 36.55 -33.82 -25.55
C PHE A 99 36.42 -32.33 -25.18
N TYR A 100 37.03 -31.43 -25.96
CA TYR A 100 36.90 -30.00 -25.73
C TYR A 100 35.46 -29.50 -25.92
N LEU A 101 34.71 -30.05 -26.87
CA LEU A 101 33.30 -29.74 -27.08
C LEU A 101 32.44 -30.16 -25.88
N THR A 102 32.64 -31.38 -25.38
CA THR A 102 31.95 -31.92 -24.20
C THR A 102 32.21 -31.04 -22.97
N LEU A 103 33.47 -30.70 -22.72
CA LEU A 103 33.88 -29.86 -21.60
C LEU A 103 33.30 -28.44 -21.75
N PHE A 104 33.26 -27.90 -22.97
CA PHE A 104 32.63 -26.62 -23.26
C PHE A 104 31.12 -26.62 -23.00
N VAL A 105 30.41 -27.67 -23.41
CA VAL A 105 28.96 -27.81 -23.15
C VAL A 105 28.68 -27.92 -21.65
N ILE A 106 29.47 -28.72 -20.92
CA ILE A 106 29.37 -28.81 -19.45
C ILE A 106 29.65 -27.44 -18.81
N ALA A 107 30.68 -26.73 -19.26
CA ALA A 107 31.00 -25.40 -18.76
C ALA A 107 29.85 -24.40 -19.02
N ILE A 108 29.17 -24.49 -20.16
CA ILE A 108 27.96 -23.70 -20.46
C ILE A 108 26.83 -24.05 -19.50
N ILE A 109 26.54 -25.34 -19.28
CA ILE A 109 25.49 -25.80 -18.35
C ILE A 109 25.76 -25.24 -16.94
N LEU A 110 27.00 -25.40 -16.45
CA LEU A 110 27.42 -24.91 -15.14
C LEU A 110 27.35 -23.39 -15.05
N PHE A 111 27.94 -22.67 -16.00
CA PHE A 111 27.98 -21.20 -15.97
C PHE A 111 26.57 -20.60 -16.07
N SER A 112 25.76 -21.07 -17.01
CA SER A 112 24.38 -20.62 -17.17
C SER A 112 23.52 -20.95 -15.94
N GLY A 113 23.76 -22.10 -15.30
CA GLY A 113 23.17 -22.49 -14.03
C GLY A 113 23.53 -21.54 -12.88
N ILE A 114 24.82 -21.24 -12.66
CA ILE A 114 25.27 -20.30 -11.62
C ILE A 114 24.68 -18.92 -11.86
N VAL A 115 24.76 -18.40 -13.10
CA VAL A 115 24.19 -17.10 -13.45
C VAL A 115 22.68 -17.06 -13.21
N TYR A 116 21.97 -18.14 -13.57
CA TYR A 116 20.54 -18.28 -13.30
C TYR A 116 20.24 -18.28 -11.81
N LEU A 117 20.97 -19.06 -11.02
CA LEU A 117 20.78 -19.18 -9.57
C LEU A 117 21.04 -17.82 -8.90
N HIS A 118 22.14 -17.14 -9.25
CA HIS A 118 22.44 -15.79 -8.77
C HIS A 118 21.36 -14.77 -9.14
N LYS A 119 20.88 -14.80 -10.38
CA LYS A 119 19.81 -13.91 -10.84
C LYS A 119 18.50 -14.20 -10.12
N LYS A 120 18.19 -15.46 -9.86
CA LYS A 120 16.98 -15.89 -9.17
C LYS A 120 17.03 -15.56 -7.69
N PHE A 121 18.16 -15.74 -7.01
CA PHE A 121 18.34 -15.31 -5.62
C PHE A 121 18.27 -13.78 -5.46
N LYS A 122 18.87 -13.03 -6.40
CA LYS A 122 18.73 -11.57 -6.42
C LYS A 122 17.30 -11.11 -6.74
N SER A 123 16.62 -11.80 -7.67
CA SER A 123 15.22 -11.52 -7.99
C SER A 123 14.32 -11.89 -6.81
N SER A 124 14.60 -12.99 -6.11
CA SER A 124 13.78 -13.47 -5.00
C SER A 124 13.83 -12.56 -3.78
N GLN A 125 14.94 -11.85 -3.58
CA GLN A 125 15.10 -10.87 -2.52
C GLN A 125 14.27 -9.58 -2.73
N ASN A 126 13.84 -9.29 -3.96
CA ASN A 126 13.11 -8.07 -4.33
C ASN A 126 11.82 -8.36 -5.13
N ILE A 127 11.18 -9.51 -4.88
CA ILE A 127 9.97 -9.92 -5.64
C ILE A 127 8.86 -8.91 -5.45
N GLU A 128 8.67 -8.43 -4.22
CA GLU A 128 7.60 -7.52 -3.87
C GLU A 128 7.73 -6.20 -4.64
N GLN A 129 8.96 -5.67 -4.73
CA GLN A 129 9.26 -4.48 -5.52
C GLN A 129 9.13 -4.72 -7.03
N GLN A 130 9.55 -5.89 -7.53
CA GLN A 130 9.42 -6.22 -8.93
C GLN A 130 7.95 -6.40 -9.33
N LEU A 131 7.14 -7.01 -8.46
CA LEU A 131 5.70 -7.19 -8.64
C LEU A 131 4.98 -5.85 -8.60
N SER A 132 5.19 -5.03 -7.57
CA SER A 132 4.54 -3.73 -7.44
C SER A 132 4.83 -2.85 -8.66
N LYS A 133 6.11 -2.76 -9.05
CA LYS A 133 6.52 -1.99 -10.22
C LYS A 133 5.91 -2.54 -11.50
N LYS A 134 5.95 -3.85 -11.70
CA LYS A 134 5.42 -4.47 -12.92
C LYS A 134 3.92 -4.28 -13.05
N ILE A 135 3.16 -4.49 -11.98
CA ILE A 135 1.69 -4.34 -12.00
C ILE A 135 1.32 -2.89 -12.27
N VAL A 136 2.01 -1.92 -11.66
CA VAL A 136 1.80 -0.49 -11.95
C VAL A 136 2.19 -0.15 -13.39
N ASP A 137 3.31 -0.65 -13.90
CA ASP A 137 3.73 -0.41 -15.30
C ASP A 137 2.73 -1.01 -16.31
N ASP A 138 2.22 -2.22 -16.04
CA ASP A 138 1.19 -2.89 -16.84
C ASP A 138 -0.14 -2.10 -16.78
N ALA A 139 -0.54 -1.65 -15.59
CA ALA A 139 -1.73 -0.84 -15.36
C ALA A 139 -1.66 0.50 -16.12
N LEU A 140 -0.53 1.20 -16.02
CA LEU A 140 -0.28 2.46 -16.74
C LEU A 140 -0.30 2.26 -18.26
N LYS A 141 0.32 1.18 -18.74
CA LYS A 141 0.32 0.84 -20.17
C LYS A 141 -1.09 0.53 -20.66
N TYR A 142 -1.86 -0.25 -19.92
CA TYR A 142 -3.23 -0.59 -20.26
C TYR A 142 -4.12 0.65 -20.26
N TYR A 143 -3.97 1.53 -19.27
CA TYR A 143 -4.67 2.80 -19.19
C TYR A 143 -4.42 3.70 -20.41
N ARG A 144 -3.16 3.83 -20.85
CA ARG A 144 -2.83 4.58 -22.07
C ARG A 144 -3.51 4.07 -23.33
N GLN A 145 -3.82 2.77 -23.38
CA GLN A 145 -4.39 2.12 -24.54
C GLN A 145 -5.93 2.09 -24.52
N HIS A 146 -6.53 1.95 -23.34
CA HIS A 146 -7.97 1.70 -23.20
C HIS A 146 -8.72 2.76 -22.38
N GLN A 147 -8.01 3.76 -21.83
CA GLN A 147 -8.55 4.77 -20.90
C GLN A 147 -9.29 4.18 -19.70
N ASN A 148 -8.91 2.96 -19.30
CA ASN A 148 -9.45 2.27 -18.14
C ASN A 148 -8.34 1.42 -17.51
N LEU A 149 -8.49 1.02 -16.25
CA LEU A 149 -7.60 0.06 -15.63
C LEU A 149 -8.13 -1.36 -15.83
N ASN A 150 -7.21 -2.29 -16.02
CA ASN A 150 -7.54 -3.69 -16.03
C ASN A 150 -7.93 -4.11 -14.60
N LYS A 151 -9.10 -4.73 -14.44
CA LYS A 151 -9.61 -5.20 -13.13
C LYS A 151 -8.61 -6.11 -12.43
N LYS A 152 -7.92 -6.95 -13.21
CA LYS A 152 -6.90 -7.85 -12.68
C LYS A 152 -5.72 -7.12 -12.05
N ASP A 153 -5.31 -5.97 -12.61
CA ASP A 153 -4.22 -5.17 -12.04
C ASP A 153 -4.62 -4.57 -10.69
N LEU A 154 -5.88 -4.14 -10.55
CA LEU A 154 -6.42 -3.63 -9.29
C LEU A 154 -6.55 -4.74 -8.23
N GLU A 155 -7.05 -5.90 -8.61
CA GLU A 155 -7.14 -7.07 -7.72
C GLU A 155 -5.75 -7.47 -7.20
N ASP A 156 -4.76 -7.53 -8.10
CA ASP A 156 -3.37 -7.85 -7.75
C ASP A 156 -2.74 -6.79 -6.84
N LEU A 157 -3.04 -5.50 -7.06
CA LEU A 157 -2.63 -4.42 -6.15
C LEU A 157 -3.30 -4.55 -4.77
N GLY A 158 -4.59 -4.91 -4.73
CA GLY A 158 -5.31 -5.17 -3.49
C GLY A 158 -4.74 -6.37 -2.72
N ILE A 159 -4.34 -7.44 -3.41
CA ILE A 159 -3.65 -8.58 -2.81
C ILE A 159 -2.29 -8.16 -2.24
N LEU A 160 -1.49 -7.38 -2.98
CA LEU A 160 -0.23 -6.83 -2.47
C LEU A 160 -0.45 -5.91 -1.27
N ALA A 161 -1.49 -5.08 -1.30
CA ALA A 161 -1.84 -4.23 -0.17
C ALA A 161 -2.12 -5.07 1.08
N LYS A 162 -2.68 -6.27 0.97
CA LYS A 162 -2.96 -7.16 2.10
C LYS A 162 -1.74 -7.97 2.57
N GLU A 163 -1.02 -8.58 1.64
CA GLU A 163 -0.01 -9.60 1.93
C GLU A 163 1.38 -9.02 2.22
N LEU A 164 1.66 -7.78 1.81
CA LEU A 164 2.98 -7.19 2.01
C LEU A 164 3.23 -6.83 3.48
N PRO A 165 4.34 -7.28 4.10
CA PRO A 165 4.66 -6.95 5.47
C PRO A 165 5.03 -5.47 5.62
N ALA A 166 4.65 -4.87 6.76
CA ALA A 166 5.00 -3.50 7.11
C ALA A 166 6.53 -3.26 7.13
N GLY A 167 6.94 -2.02 6.86
CA GLY A 167 8.32 -1.57 6.79
C GLY A 167 8.74 -1.14 5.38
N ARG A 168 9.99 -1.42 5.01
CA ARG A 168 10.58 -0.94 3.74
C ARG A 168 9.85 -1.46 2.50
N LYS A 169 9.47 -2.74 2.48
CA LYS A 169 8.79 -3.36 1.32
C LYS A 169 7.44 -2.71 1.04
N LYS A 170 6.65 -2.47 2.09
CA LYS A 170 5.38 -1.74 2.01
C LYS A 170 5.55 -0.30 1.57
N ASN A 171 6.61 0.36 2.02
CA ASN A 171 6.89 1.75 1.64
C ASN A 171 7.16 1.86 0.13
N ILE A 172 7.97 0.96 -0.42
CA ILE A 172 8.23 0.89 -1.87
C ILE A 172 6.93 0.60 -2.64
N PHE A 173 6.07 -0.28 -2.13
CA PHE A 173 4.76 -0.53 -2.73
C PHE A 173 3.88 0.73 -2.74
N LEU A 174 3.86 1.49 -1.64
CA LEU A 174 3.14 2.77 -1.55
C LEU A 174 3.71 3.83 -2.50
N GLU A 175 5.03 3.89 -2.70
CA GLU A 175 5.66 4.76 -3.71
C GLU A 175 5.19 4.42 -5.14
N GLU A 176 5.05 3.14 -5.46
CA GLU A 176 4.53 2.71 -6.77
C GLU A 176 3.02 3.05 -6.91
N CYS A 177 2.24 2.94 -5.83
CA CYS A 177 0.84 3.38 -5.81
C CYS A 177 0.70 4.90 -5.92
N GLU A 178 1.61 5.66 -5.31
CA GLU A 178 1.72 7.11 -5.47
C GLU A 178 1.95 7.46 -6.94
N ARG A 179 2.91 6.81 -7.61
CA ARG A 179 3.18 7.01 -9.04
C ARG A 179 1.94 6.73 -9.90
N LEU A 180 1.23 5.64 -9.63
CA LEU A 180 0.00 5.31 -10.35
C LEU A 180 -1.06 6.41 -10.16
N THR A 181 -1.32 6.78 -8.91
CA THR A 181 -2.34 7.77 -8.54
C THR A 181 -2.01 9.15 -9.11
N GLU A 182 -0.75 9.56 -9.02
CA GLU A 182 -0.24 10.80 -9.61
C GLU A 182 -0.47 10.84 -11.12
N TYR A 183 -0.12 9.77 -11.83
CA TYR A 183 -0.31 9.70 -13.28
C TYR A 183 -1.79 9.82 -13.68
N LEU A 184 -2.69 9.17 -12.94
CA LEU A 184 -4.13 9.23 -13.19
C LEU A 184 -4.71 10.63 -12.89
N LEU A 185 -4.21 11.29 -11.85
CA LEU A 185 -4.64 12.64 -11.46
C LEU A 185 -4.16 13.73 -12.43
N ASP A 186 -3.03 13.51 -13.10
CA ASP A 186 -2.45 14.42 -14.09
C ASP A 186 -3.12 14.32 -15.48
N GLN A 187 -4.04 13.37 -15.67
CA GLN A 187 -4.79 13.27 -16.92
C GLN A 187 -5.74 14.47 -17.10
N PRO A 188 -6.02 14.87 -18.36
CA PRO A 188 -7.00 15.91 -18.64
C PRO A 188 -8.36 15.56 -18.00
N PRO A 189 -9.12 16.53 -17.47
CA PRO A 189 -10.37 16.25 -16.76
C PRO A 189 -11.37 15.40 -17.55
N LYS A 190 -11.37 15.48 -18.89
CA LYS A 190 -12.25 14.66 -19.77
C LYS A 190 -11.96 13.16 -19.72
N GLU A 191 -10.73 12.79 -19.40
CA GLU A 191 -10.26 11.40 -19.43
C GLU A 191 -10.01 10.86 -18.02
N ARG A 192 -10.25 11.66 -16.98
CA ARG A 192 -10.00 11.31 -15.59
C ARG A 192 -11.20 10.55 -14.99
N ASP A 193 -10.98 9.30 -14.60
CA ASP A 193 -11.96 8.52 -13.84
C ASP A 193 -11.75 8.69 -12.33
N ASP A 194 -12.48 9.64 -11.75
CA ASP A 194 -12.45 9.95 -10.32
C ASP A 194 -12.93 8.79 -9.45
N LYS A 195 -13.82 7.94 -9.97
CA LYS A 195 -14.31 6.77 -9.22
C LYS A 195 -13.21 5.73 -9.11
N LEU A 196 -12.49 5.50 -10.20
CA LEU A 196 -11.36 4.58 -10.26
C LEU A 196 -10.22 5.01 -9.32
N ILE A 197 -9.91 6.31 -9.29
CA ILE A 197 -8.95 6.87 -8.35
C ILE A 197 -9.42 6.62 -6.90
N GLY A 198 -10.71 6.82 -6.62
CA GLY A 198 -11.29 6.52 -5.31
C GLY A 198 -11.10 5.06 -4.88
N VAL A 199 -11.33 4.11 -5.80
CA VAL A 199 -11.11 2.67 -5.56
C VAL A 199 -9.65 2.38 -5.24
N ILE A 200 -8.70 2.96 -5.97
CA ILE A 200 -7.25 2.78 -5.67
C ILE A 200 -6.92 3.33 -4.28
N LEU A 201 -7.41 4.51 -3.94
CA LEU A 201 -7.14 5.13 -2.65
C LEU A 201 -7.72 4.31 -1.49
N ASP A 202 -8.91 3.76 -1.65
CA ASP A 202 -9.60 3.00 -0.61
C ASP A 202 -9.10 1.54 -0.54
N GLU A 203 -9.24 0.78 -1.62
CA GLU A 203 -8.98 -0.66 -1.67
C GLU A 203 -7.49 -1.02 -1.76
N VAL A 204 -6.62 -0.06 -2.11
CA VAL A 204 -5.18 -0.30 -2.22
C VAL A 204 -4.41 0.51 -1.18
N VAL A 205 -4.48 1.84 -1.23
CA VAL A 205 -3.63 2.71 -0.38
C VAL A 205 -4.07 2.64 1.07
N CYS A 206 -5.35 2.89 1.38
CA CYS A 206 -5.87 2.82 2.74
C CYS A 206 -5.77 1.40 3.29
N LEU A 207 -6.28 0.43 2.53
CA LEU A 207 -6.23 -0.98 2.91
C LEU A 207 -4.82 -1.45 3.26
N SER A 208 -3.80 -0.96 2.56
CA SER A 208 -2.42 -1.40 2.81
C SER A 208 -1.95 -1.15 4.26
N VAL A 209 -2.45 -0.11 4.91
CA VAL A 209 -2.04 0.27 6.27
C VAL A 209 -3.10 -0.02 7.33
N THR A 210 -4.33 -0.35 6.92
CA THR A 210 -5.45 -0.67 7.82
C THR A 210 -5.73 -2.18 7.93
N TYR A 211 -5.35 -2.98 6.93
CA TYR A 211 -5.69 -4.41 6.85
C TYR A 211 -4.92 -5.32 7.81
N ASP A 212 -3.90 -4.83 8.53
CA ASP A 212 -3.00 -5.69 9.28
C ASP A 212 -3.25 -5.67 10.80
N SER A 213 -3.40 -6.87 11.38
CA SER A 213 -3.39 -7.10 12.84
C SER A 213 -1.95 -7.18 13.40
N GLY A 214 -0.95 -7.21 12.52
CA GLY A 214 0.47 -7.27 12.81
C GLY A 214 1.13 -5.98 13.30
N ARG A 215 2.45 -5.86 13.06
CA ARG A 215 3.28 -4.73 13.49
C ARG A 215 3.03 -3.53 12.58
N ILE A 216 2.46 -2.48 13.16
CA ILE A 216 2.28 -1.20 12.49
C ILE A 216 3.62 -0.51 12.29
N ASN A 217 3.75 0.18 11.16
CA ASN A 217 4.87 1.05 10.87
C ASN A 217 4.37 2.47 10.59
N ASN A 218 4.81 3.41 11.42
CA ASN A 218 4.37 4.79 11.41
C ASN A 218 4.75 5.49 10.10
N GLU A 219 5.87 5.11 9.47
CA GLU A 219 6.32 5.65 8.19
C GLU A 219 5.38 5.22 7.05
N ASN A 220 4.93 3.96 7.05
CA ASN A 220 3.96 3.49 6.05
C ASN A 220 2.63 4.22 6.19
N MET A 221 2.13 4.42 7.42
CA MET A 221 0.90 5.18 7.66
C MET A 221 1.02 6.64 7.23
N ARG A 222 2.14 7.31 7.57
CA ARG A 222 2.42 8.67 7.12
C ARG A 222 2.49 8.76 5.60
N LYS A 223 3.17 7.82 4.94
CA LYS A 223 3.24 7.78 3.47
C LYS A 223 1.85 7.62 2.84
N ALA A 224 0.99 6.75 3.40
CA ALA A 224 -0.40 6.63 2.95
C ALA A 224 -1.18 7.95 3.14
N LEU A 225 -1.03 8.62 4.28
CA LEU A 225 -1.61 9.95 4.53
C LEU A 225 -1.06 11.04 3.60
N ASP A 226 0.22 10.95 3.19
CA ASP A 226 0.85 11.82 2.20
C ASP A 226 0.24 11.63 0.80
N ILE A 227 0.03 10.40 0.37
CA ILE A 227 -0.63 10.08 -0.90
C ILE A 227 -2.06 10.63 -0.92
N LEU A 228 -2.80 10.49 0.18
CA LEU A 228 -4.17 11.00 0.31
C LEU A 228 -4.25 12.53 0.24
N ILE A 229 -3.34 13.26 0.92
CA ILE A 229 -3.34 14.74 0.85
C ILE A 229 -2.84 15.24 -0.50
N LEU A 230 -1.86 14.58 -1.11
CA LEU A 230 -1.39 14.88 -2.47
C LEU A 230 -2.57 14.77 -3.45
N SER A 231 -3.30 13.65 -3.36
CA SER A 231 -4.47 13.39 -4.19
C SER A 231 -5.52 14.49 -4.05
N TYR A 232 -5.88 14.84 -2.81
CA TYR A 232 -6.79 15.95 -2.55
C TYR A 232 -6.30 17.29 -3.15
N SER A 233 -5.02 17.62 -2.98
CA SER A 233 -4.46 18.87 -3.48
C SER A 233 -4.53 18.99 -5.00
N LYS A 234 -4.27 17.89 -5.73
CA LYS A 234 -4.39 17.83 -7.20
C LYS A 234 -5.85 17.88 -7.65
N ILE A 235 -6.75 17.17 -6.95
CA ILE A 235 -8.19 17.21 -7.23
C ILE A 235 -8.72 18.63 -7.07
N ARG A 236 -8.36 19.33 -5.99
CA ARG A 236 -8.79 20.72 -5.75
C ARG A 236 -8.30 21.66 -6.84
N ARG A 237 -7.00 21.64 -7.18
CA ARG A 237 -6.42 22.48 -8.24
C ARG A 237 -7.09 22.25 -9.60
N ASN A 238 -7.43 21.00 -9.92
CA ASN A 238 -8.04 20.63 -11.19
C ASN A 238 -9.59 20.74 -11.17
N GLY A 239 -10.18 20.83 -9.97
CA GLY A 239 -11.63 20.79 -9.73
C GLY A 239 -12.34 22.13 -9.89
N ASP A 240 -11.63 23.25 -9.80
CA ASP A 240 -12.19 24.60 -10.03
C ASP A 240 -12.77 24.78 -11.46
N ALA A 241 -12.45 23.86 -12.40
CA ALA A 241 -12.97 23.86 -13.76
C ALA A 241 -14.27 23.02 -13.98
N ARG A 242 -14.72 22.20 -13.03
CA ARG A 242 -15.91 21.34 -13.17
C ARG A 242 -16.69 21.26 -11.86
N GLY A 243 -17.88 21.86 -11.84
CA GLY A 243 -18.71 22.05 -10.65
C GLY A 243 -18.82 20.88 -9.64
N ASN A 244 -18.57 21.22 -8.38
CA ASN A 244 -18.99 20.72 -7.06
C ASN A 244 -19.38 19.25 -6.78
N ALA A 245 -20.02 18.49 -7.67
CA ALA A 245 -20.63 17.20 -7.28
C ALA A 245 -19.64 16.02 -7.27
N MET A 246 -18.77 15.89 -8.29
CA MET A 246 -17.86 14.74 -8.42
C MET A 246 -16.63 14.85 -7.50
N SER A 247 -16.17 16.08 -7.22
CA SER A 247 -15.15 16.39 -6.21
C SER A 247 -15.57 15.92 -4.81
N SER A 248 -16.87 15.88 -4.52
CA SER A 248 -17.39 15.48 -3.21
C SER A 248 -17.19 13.99 -2.89
N TYR A 249 -17.26 13.09 -3.89
CA TYR A 249 -17.06 11.65 -3.67
C TYR A 249 -15.62 11.33 -3.26
N LEU A 250 -14.65 11.85 -4.02
CA LEU A 250 -13.23 11.66 -3.72
C LEU A 250 -12.85 12.30 -2.38
N ASN A 251 -13.36 13.50 -2.07
CA ASN A 251 -13.10 14.14 -0.77
C ASN A 251 -13.66 13.29 0.39
N THR A 252 -14.84 12.68 0.20
CA THR A 252 -15.42 11.77 1.20
C THR A 252 -14.59 10.50 1.35
N THR A 253 -14.14 9.92 0.25
CA THR A 253 -13.30 8.71 0.24
C THR A 253 -11.96 8.98 0.94
N ILE A 254 -11.29 10.07 0.57
CA ILE A 254 -10.04 10.53 1.20
C ILE A 254 -10.24 10.78 2.70
N GLY A 255 -11.33 11.46 3.08
CA GLY A 255 -11.66 11.71 4.48
C GLY A 255 -11.87 10.42 5.27
N ASN A 256 -12.62 9.47 4.71
CA ASN A 256 -12.85 8.16 5.33
C ASN A 256 -11.55 7.37 5.51
N CYS A 257 -10.70 7.35 4.48
CA CYS A 257 -9.40 6.70 4.54
C CYS A 257 -8.51 7.30 5.63
N MET A 258 -8.39 8.64 5.70
CA MET A 258 -7.61 9.32 6.74
C MET A 258 -8.14 9.04 8.15
N LYS A 259 -9.47 9.01 8.32
CA LYS A 259 -10.13 8.63 9.58
C LYS A 259 -9.78 7.19 9.97
N GLU A 260 -9.85 6.24 9.05
CA GLU A 260 -9.56 4.83 9.33
C GLU A 260 -8.10 4.60 9.68
N ILE A 261 -7.17 5.20 8.94
CA ILE A 261 -5.73 5.19 9.28
C ILE A 261 -5.51 5.75 10.69
N GLY A 262 -6.17 6.86 11.02
CA GLY A 262 -6.10 7.47 12.34
C GLY A 262 -6.65 6.56 13.44
N ILE A 263 -7.79 5.89 13.23
CA ILE A 263 -8.37 4.97 14.21
C ILE A 263 -7.45 3.75 14.44
N ILE A 264 -6.92 3.15 13.37
CA ILE A 264 -6.01 1.99 13.49
C ILE A 264 -4.71 2.36 14.21
N ALA A 265 -4.11 3.52 13.88
CA ALA A 265 -2.93 4.03 14.58
C ALA A 265 -3.21 4.23 16.09
N MET A 266 -4.39 4.78 16.40
CA MET A 266 -4.82 5.04 17.77
C MET A 266 -5.05 3.77 18.59
N LEU A 267 -5.75 2.77 18.03
CA LEU A 267 -5.98 1.47 18.68
C LEU A 267 -4.67 0.77 19.08
N LYS A 268 -3.56 1.15 18.46
CA LYS A 268 -2.24 0.57 18.69
C LYS A 268 -1.29 1.54 19.40
N ASN A 269 -1.83 2.60 20.00
CA ASN A 269 -1.13 3.62 20.79
C ASN A 269 -0.07 4.43 20.01
N ASP A 270 -0.16 4.49 18.68
CA ASP A 270 0.72 5.34 17.87
C ASP A 270 0.04 6.69 17.59
N LEU A 271 0.33 7.69 18.41
CA LEU A 271 -0.32 9.00 18.33
C LEU A 271 0.20 9.88 17.18
N LEU A 272 1.36 9.56 16.61
CA LEU A 272 1.98 10.42 15.60
C LEU A 272 1.19 10.46 14.28
N PRO A 273 0.80 9.34 13.66
CA PRO A 273 -0.08 9.34 12.49
C PRO A 273 -1.48 9.86 12.80
N VAL A 274 -1.95 9.72 14.05
CA VAL A 274 -3.28 10.24 14.45
C VAL A 274 -3.29 11.76 14.40
N MET A 275 -2.26 12.41 14.95
CA MET A 275 -2.13 13.87 14.91
C MET A 275 -1.96 14.38 13.47
N ASP A 276 -1.19 13.68 12.65
CA ASP A 276 -1.02 13.98 11.22
C ASP A 276 -2.34 13.83 10.44
N ALA A 277 -3.12 12.78 10.72
CA ALA A 277 -4.46 12.61 10.15
C ALA A 277 -5.41 13.75 10.55
N ILE A 278 -5.40 14.19 11.82
CA ILE A 278 -6.20 15.34 12.27
C ILE A 278 -5.80 16.61 11.53
N GLU A 279 -4.49 16.84 11.37
CA GLU A 279 -3.97 18.00 10.66
C GLU A 279 -4.39 18.00 9.18
N LYS A 280 -4.21 16.89 8.48
CA LYS A 280 -4.58 16.74 7.07
C LYS A 280 -6.10 16.80 6.86
N LEU A 281 -6.90 16.18 7.74
CA LEU A 281 -8.35 16.31 7.73
C LEU A 281 -8.79 17.77 7.93
N SER A 282 -8.02 18.58 8.68
CA SER A 282 -8.35 19.99 8.91
C SER A 282 -8.19 20.88 7.68
N SER A 283 -7.34 20.51 6.73
CA SER A 283 -7.15 21.27 5.49
C SER A 283 -8.17 20.92 4.39
N ILE A 284 -8.93 19.84 4.57
CA ILE A 284 -9.95 19.38 3.63
C ILE A 284 -11.32 19.98 3.97
N GLU A 285 -12.07 20.41 2.96
CA GLU A 285 -13.45 20.86 3.11
C GLU A 285 -14.41 19.67 3.20
N GLY A 286 -15.42 19.75 4.08
CA GLY A 286 -16.44 18.71 4.23
C GLY A 286 -16.08 17.52 5.13
N THR A 287 -14.86 17.46 5.67
CA THR A 287 -14.36 16.36 6.52
C THR A 287 -14.63 16.52 8.02
N SER A 288 -15.54 17.43 8.39
CA SER A 288 -15.84 17.74 9.79
C SER A 288 -16.40 16.52 10.54
N ARG A 289 -17.11 15.62 9.85
CA ARG A 289 -17.65 14.37 10.42
C ARG A 289 -16.53 13.39 10.75
N GLU A 290 -15.59 13.21 9.84
CA GLU A 290 -14.46 12.30 9.96
C GLU A 290 -13.55 12.75 11.10
N MET A 291 -13.31 14.06 11.22
CA MET A 291 -12.57 14.64 12.33
C MET A 291 -13.30 14.52 13.67
N PHE A 292 -14.62 14.71 13.70
CA PHE A 292 -15.42 14.45 14.90
C PHE A 292 -15.32 12.99 15.32
N THR A 293 -15.47 12.05 14.39
CA THR A 293 -15.41 10.61 14.65
C THR A 293 -14.04 10.24 15.22
N LEU A 294 -12.96 10.71 14.60
CA LEU A 294 -11.59 10.47 15.08
C LEU A 294 -11.34 11.09 16.47
N GLY A 295 -11.82 12.31 16.70
CA GLY A 295 -11.71 12.99 17.99
C GLY A 295 -12.54 12.31 19.10
N ASN A 296 -13.73 11.81 18.77
CA ASN A 296 -14.58 11.10 19.72
C ASN A 296 -14.00 9.72 20.07
N GLU A 297 -13.51 8.98 19.08
CA GLU A 297 -12.80 7.72 19.30
C GLU A 297 -11.58 7.93 20.21
N ALA A 298 -10.83 9.01 20.00
CA ALA A 298 -9.72 9.38 20.89
C ALA A 298 -10.17 9.61 22.35
N LEU A 299 -11.37 10.17 22.57
CA LEU A 299 -11.91 10.30 23.93
C LEU A 299 -12.33 8.96 24.54
N LEU A 300 -12.86 8.05 23.73
CA LEU A 300 -13.24 6.71 24.17
C LEU A 300 -12.00 5.90 24.58
N GLN A 301 -10.93 5.97 23.80
CA GLN A 301 -9.64 5.33 24.07
C GLN A 301 -8.80 6.04 25.16
N GLY A 302 -9.26 7.18 25.69
CA GLY A 302 -8.59 7.92 26.77
C GLY A 302 -7.49 8.88 26.30
N HIS A 303 -7.26 9.03 25.00
CA HIS A 303 -6.34 10.00 24.41
C HIS A 303 -6.93 11.43 24.35
N VAL A 304 -7.12 12.04 25.52
CA VAL A 304 -7.75 13.36 25.66
C VAL A 304 -7.01 14.46 24.89
N GLN A 305 -5.68 14.38 24.77
CA GLN A 305 -4.87 15.38 24.05
C GLN A 305 -5.20 15.40 22.54
N THR A 306 -5.35 14.21 21.94
CA THR A 306 -5.74 14.04 20.54
C THR A 306 -7.14 14.62 20.27
N ALA A 307 -8.09 14.35 21.16
CA ALA A 307 -9.43 14.91 21.07
C ALA A 307 -9.45 16.44 21.22
N VAL A 308 -8.61 16.98 22.10
CA VAL A 308 -8.39 18.43 22.24
C VAL A 308 -7.83 19.04 20.96
N ALA A 309 -6.89 18.36 20.29
CA ALA A 309 -6.34 18.81 19.01
C ALA A 309 -7.41 18.87 17.91
N ALA A 310 -8.20 17.80 17.77
CA ALA A 310 -9.35 17.77 16.85
C ALA A 310 -10.35 18.89 17.16
N THR A 311 -10.65 19.11 18.45
CA THR A 311 -11.56 20.19 18.89
C THR A 311 -11.02 21.57 18.53
N LYS A 312 -9.72 21.83 18.71
CA LYS A 312 -9.11 23.11 18.34
C LYS A 312 -9.18 23.36 16.83
N LYS A 313 -8.91 22.34 16.01
CA LYS A 313 -8.96 22.44 14.55
C LYS A 313 -10.40 22.65 14.05
N LEU A 314 -11.39 21.90 14.56
CA LEU A 314 -12.81 22.15 14.30
C LEU A 314 -13.25 23.54 14.77
N GLY A 315 -12.82 23.95 15.96
CA GLY A 315 -13.13 25.27 16.53
C GLY A 315 -12.55 26.43 15.71
N GLY A 316 -11.37 26.24 15.10
CA GLY A 316 -10.81 27.19 14.13
C GLY A 316 -11.72 27.40 12.92
N LYS A 317 -12.23 26.31 12.34
CA LYS A 317 -13.21 26.37 11.23
C LYS A 317 -14.51 27.07 11.65
N VAL A 318 -15.04 26.73 12.83
CA VAL A 318 -16.26 27.35 13.38
C VAL A 318 -16.08 28.85 13.60
N LYS A 319 -14.95 29.28 14.18
CA LYS A 319 -14.64 30.71 14.39
C LYS A 319 -14.62 31.48 13.07
N GLN A 320 -13.97 30.92 12.05
CA GLN A 320 -13.91 31.52 10.73
C GLN A 320 -15.31 31.68 10.11
N ASN A 321 -16.15 30.64 10.18
CA ASN A 321 -17.52 30.67 9.65
C ASN A 321 -18.45 31.64 10.40
N LEU A 322 -18.27 31.80 11.72
CA LEU A 322 -19.07 32.72 12.52
C LEU A 322 -18.62 34.19 12.38
N SER A 323 -17.33 34.42 12.10
CA SER A 323 -16.79 35.77 11.90
C SER A 323 -17.22 36.44 10.60
N THR A 324 -17.76 35.68 9.65
CA THR A 324 -18.17 36.18 8.32
C THR A 324 -19.52 36.89 8.34
N GLY A 325 -20.27 36.89 9.45
CA GLY A 325 -21.51 37.68 9.64
C GLY A 325 -22.74 37.19 8.86
N ASP A 326 -22.57 36.26 7.92
CA ASP A 326 -23.63 35.72 7.07
C ASP A 326 -24.47 34.64 7.79
N LEU A 327 -25.68 34.40 7.25
CA LEU A 327 -26.51 33.24 7.59
C LEU A 327 -25.70 31.96 7.35
N LEU A 328 -25.39 31.23 8.42
CA LEU A 328 -24.64 29.97 8.36
C LEU A 328 -25.25 29.01 7.34
N ARG A 329 -24.47 28.66 6.32
CA ARG A 329 -24.84 27.65 5.33
C ARG A 329 -24.99 26.29 6.00
N TYR A 330 -25.75 25.38 5.37
CA TYR A 330 -26.00 24.04 5.91
C TYR A 330 -24.71 23.27 6.30
N ASN A 331 -23.66 23.33 5.49
CA ASN A 331 -22.38 22.67 5.76
C ASN A 331 -21.60 23.31 6.94
N GLU A 332 -21.75 24.61 7.12
CA GLU A 332 -21.14 25.37 8.22
C GLU A 332 -21.85 25.04 9.54
N LYS A 333 -23.19 24.94 9.51
CA LYS A 333 -23.99 24.43 10.63
C LYS A 333 -23.59 23.01 11.03
N ARG A 334 -23.38 22.09 10.08
CA ARG A 334 -22.91 20.73 10.37
C ARG A 334 -21.55 20.73 11.08
N THR A 335 -20.62 21.57 10.63
CA THR A 335 -19.31 21.71 11.27
C THR A 335 -19.43 22.23 12.70
N LEU A 336 -20.34 23.19 12.93
CA LEU A 336 -20.67 23.69 14.27
C LEU A 336 -21.25 22.59 15.16
N PHE A 337 -22.16 21.74 14.66
CA PHE A 337 -22.73 20.63 15.44
C PHE A 337 -21.65 19.63 15.84
N PHE A 338 -20.80 19.22 14.90
CA PHE A 338 -19.67 18.33 15.18
C PHE A 338 -18.70 18.90 16.22
N TRP A 339 -18.39 20.19 16.13
CA TRP A 339 -17.58 20.87 17.15
C TRP A 339 -18.28 20.89 18.52
N LEU A 340 -19.55 21.28 18.58
CA LEU A 340 -20.34 21.29 19.83
C LEU A 340 -20.42 19.91 20.47
N GLY A 341 -20.65 18.86 19.68
CA GLY A 341 -20.67 17.48 20.16
C GLY A 341 -19.34 17.06 20.78
N LEU A 342 -18.21 17.36 20.11
CA LEU A 342 -16.90 17.02 20.64
C LEU A 342 -16.56 17.80 21.92
N VAL A 343 -16.87 19.11 21.97
CA VAL A 343 -16.71 19.93 23.19
C VAL A 343 -17.56 19.38 24.33
N ALA A 344 -18.80 18.97 24.05
CA ALA A 344 -19.69 18.38 25.03
C ALA A 344 -19.13 17.05 25.58
N ASN A 345 -18.63 16.17 24.71
CA ASN A 345 -18.02 14.90 25.13
C ASN A 345 -16.77 15.13 25.99
N ILE A 346 -15.95 16.15 25.66
CA ILE A 346 -14.82 16.57 26.52
C ILE A 346 -15.31 17.11 27.86
N TYR A 347 -16.37 17.93 27.88
CA TYR A 347 -16.95 18.50 29.09
C TYR A 347 -17.34 17.42 30.12
N MET A 348 -17.73 16.24 29.63
CA MET A 348 -18.11 15.09 30.46
C MET A 348 -16.93 14.40 31.15
N LYS A 349 -15.68 14.56 30.69
CA LYS A 349 -14.48 13.91 31.25
C LYS A 349 -13.98 14.50 32.59
N LYS A 350 -14.67 15.52 33.14
CA LYS A 350 -14.34 16.23 34.40
C LYS A 350 -12.91 16.84 34.40
N GLY A 351 -12.49 17.45 35.52
CA GLY A 351 -11.13 17.98 35.70
C GLY A 351 -10.68 19.03 34.67
N ALA A 352 -9.40 18.96 34.27
CA ALA A 352 -8.79 19.88 33.31
C ALA A 352 -9.44 19.83 31.91
N ALA A 353 -9.94 18.66 31.49
CA ALA A 353 -10.68 18.50 30.24
C ALA A 353 -11.97 19.33 30.25
N ARG A 354 -12.73 19.29 31.35
CA ARG A 354 -13.92 20.13 31.53
C ARG A 354 -13.57 21.63 31.48
N GLN A 355 -12.49 22.05 32.12
CA GLN A 355 -12.05 23.46 32.07
C GLN A 355 -11.63 23.88 30.64
N PHE A 356 -11.01 23.00 29.87
CA PHE A 356 -10.75 23.25 28.45
C PHE A 356 -12.05 23.43 27.67
N ALA A 357 -13.02 22.54 27.83
CA ALA A 357 -14.32 22.64 27.17
C ALA A 357 -15.04 23.95 27.51
N LYS A 358 -15.08 24.35 28.78
CA LYS A 358 -15.63 25.65 29.20
C LYS A 358 -14.96 26.82 28.47
N ARG A 359 -13.62 26.84 28.42
CA ARG A 359 -12.87 27.90 27.69
C ARG A 359 -13.19 27.94 26.20
N GLN A 360 -13.40 26.79 25.56
CA GLN A 360 -13.81 26.76 24.15
C GLN A 360 -15.20 27.36 23.95
N MET A 361 -16.10 27.18 24.92
CA MET A 361 -17.46 27.75 24.88
C MET A 361 -17.50 29.26 25.09
N ASN A 362 -16.51 29.89 25.73
CA ASN A 362 -16.51 31.33 25.99
C ASN A 362 -16.70 32.17 24.70
N PHE A 363 -15.96 31.83 23.64
CA PHE A 363 -16.12 32.52 22.34
C PHE A 363 -17.54 32.36 21.77
N PHE A 364 -18.11 31.17 21.89
CA PHE A 364 -19.46 30.89 21.39
C PHE A 364 -20.50 31.69 22.20
N ILE A 365 -20.38 31.69 23.53
CA ILE A 365 -21.25 32.46 24.42
C ILE A 365 -21.13 33.97 24.13
N GLU A 366 -19.91 34.48 23.97
CA GLU A 366 -19.65 35.89 23.65
C GLU A 366 -20.31 36.30 22.32
N HIS A 367 -20.15 35.48 21.27
CA HIS A 367 -20.74 35.71 19.95
C HIS A 367 -22.28 35.75 19.97
N PHE A 368 -22.91 35.00 20.88
CA PHE A 368 -24.37 34.94 21.03
C PHE A 368 -24.90 35.69 22.26
N SER A 369 -24.07 36.50 22.93
CA SER A 369 -24.44 37.20 24.18
C SER A 369 -25.68 38.09 24.04
N GLY A 370 -25.85 38.75 22.89
CA GLY A 370 -27.05 39.54 22.55
C GLY A 370 -28.21 38.75 21.94
N ARG A 371 -28.04 37.43 21.71
CA ARG A 371 -29.00 36.56 20.99
C ARG A 371 -29.13 35.17 21.66
N PRO A 372 -29.57 35.09 22.93
CA PRO A 372 -29.64 33.83 23.66
C PRO A 372 -30.63 32.83 23.04
N ALA A 373 -31.68 33.29 22.35
CA ALA A 373 -32.63 32.42 21.65
C ALA A 373 -31.99 31.66 20.47
N ASP A 374 -31.09 32.31 19.73
CA ASP A 374 -30.35 31.68 18.63
C ASP A 374 -29.40 30.61 19.15
N MET A 375 -28.73 30.90 20.27
CA MET A 375 -27.87 29.94 20.96
C MET A 375 -28.65 28.67 21.34
N GLN A 376 -29.83 28.83 21.93
CA GLN A 376 -30.69 27.70 22.31
C GLN A 376 -31.17 26.91 21.09
N THR A 377 -31.49 27.61 20.00
CA THR A 377 -31.87 26.98 18.73
C THR A 377 -30.74 26.10 18.20
N ILE A 378 -29.50 26.60 18.20
CA ILE A 378 -28.32 25.84 17.74
C ILE A 378 -28.09 24.59 18.59
N PHE A 379 -28.20 24.68 19.92
CA PHE A 379 -28.13 23.51 20.80
C PHE A 379 -29.26 22.52 20.52
N GLY A 380 -30.47 23.01 20.26
CA GLY A 380 -31.62 22.20 19.83
C GLY A 380 -31.34 21.45 18.52
N GLU A 381 -30.89 22.16 17.50
CA GLU A 381 -30.53 21.59 16.18
C GLU A 381 -29.40 20.56 16.32
N ALA A 382 -28.37 20.83 17.14
CA ALA A 382 -27.26 19.91 17.37
C ALA A 382 -27.73 18.60 18.05
N LYS A 383 -28.62 18.68 19.05
CA LYS A 383 -29.20 17.49 19.70
C LYS A 383 -29.99 16.64 18.72
N VAL A 384 -30.83 17.27 17.90
CA VAL A 384 -31.61 16.58 16.86
C VAL A 384 -30.68 15.93 15.83
N HIS A 385 -29.60 16.61 15.45
CA HIS A 385 -28.59 16.08 14.52
C HIS A 385 -27.96 14.77 15.00
N PHE A 386 -27.47 14.73 16.25
CA PHE A 386 -26.85 13.53 16.81
C PHE A 386 -27.87 12.43 17.13
N TYR A 387 -29.09 12.80 17.54
CA TYR A 387 -30.19 11.86 17.73
C TYR A 387 -30.53 11.11 16.43
N HIS A 388 -30.62 11.81 15.29
CA HIS A 388 -30.85 11.18 14.00
C HIS A 388 -29.68 10.30 13.53
N GLN A 389 -28.47 10.50 14.06
CA GLN A 389 -27.31 9.63 13.82
C GLN A 389 -27.22 8.46 14.81
N ALA A 390 -28.19 8.32 15.72
CA ALA A 390 -28.18 7.36 16.82
C ALA A 390 -26.96 7.49 17.78
N ASP A 391 -26.33 8.67 17.84
CA ASP A 391 -25.27 8.98 18.80
C ASP A 391 -25.87 9.58 20.08
N PHE A 392 -26.58 8.73 20.83
CA PHE A 392 -27.29 9.14 22.05
C PHE A 392 -26.33 9.67 23.13
N ALA A 393 -25.11 9.15 23.20
CA ALA A 393 -24.11 9.60 24.16
C ALA A 393 -23.73 11.07 23.92
N THR A 394 -23.50 11.44 22.66
CA THR A 394 -23.21 12.83 22.30
C THR A 394 -24.44 13.71 22.48
N THR A 395 -25.65 13.24 22.14
CA THR A 395 -26.90 13.98 22.40
C THR A 395 -27.06 14.34 23.88
N ASP A 396 -26.89 13.36 24.77
CA ASP A 396 -26.96 13.55 26.22
C ASP A 396 -25.88 14.52 26.73
N ALA A 397 -24.66 14.42 26.18
CA ALA A 397 -23.57 15.30 26.54
C ALA A 397 -23.88 16.76 26.16
N VAL A 398 -24.41 16.99 24.95
CA VAL A 398 -24.80 18.32 24.47
C VAL A 398 -25.90 18.90 25.36
N GLU A 399 -26.92 18.11 25.73
CA GLU A 399 -27.98 18.56 26.63
C GLU A 399 -27.46 18.92 28.03
N LYS A 400 -26.60 18.07 28.61
CA LYS A 400 -26.01 18.32 29.93
C LYS A 400 -25.14 19.58 29.93
N MET A 401 -24.37 19.80 28.87
CA MET A 401 -23.54 21.00 28.71
C MET A 401 -24.41 22.25 28.54
N GLU A 402 -25.47 22.19 27.73
CA GLU A 402 -26.43 23.29 27.54
C GLU A 402 -27.05 23.72 28.88
N LYS A 403 -27.55 22.76 29.67
CA LYS A 403 -28.13 23.02 30.99
C LYS A 403 -27.13 23.68 31.94
N ALA A 404 -25.88 23.21 31.92
CA ALA A 404 -24.81 23.77 32.76
C ALA A 404 -24.47 25.22 32.37
N ILE A 405 -24.36 25.51 31.07
CA ILE A 405 -24.09 26.88 30.58
C ILE A 405 -25.24 27.81 30.93
N ARG A 406 -26.50 27.37 30.77
CA ARG A 406 -27.67 28.18 31.16
C ARG A 406 -27.68 28.50 32.65
N ALA A 407 -27.24 27.57 33.50
CA ALA A 407 -27.15 27.80 34.94
C ALA A 407 -26.03 28.80 35.30
N GLU A 408 -24.97 28.90 34.50
CA GLU A 408 -23.87 29.86 34.71
C GLU A 408 -24.18 31.27 34.18
N LEU A 409 -25.19 31.42 33.31
CA LEU A 409 -25.62 32.70 32.73
C LEU A 409 -26.81 33.35 33.47
N ARG A 410 -27.38 32.66 34.45
CA ARG A 410 -28.39 33.20 35.39
C ARG A 410 -27.70 33.66 36.66
#